data_AF-A0A1G8KM46-F1
#
_entry.id   AF-A0A1G8KM46-F1
#
_cell.length_a   1.000
_cell.length_b   1.000
_cell.length_c   1.000
_cell.angle_alpha   90.00
_cell.angle_beta   90.00
_cell.angle_gamma   90.00
#
_symmetry.space_group_name_H-M   'P 1'
#
loop_
_entity.id
_entity.type
_entity.pdbx_description
1 polymer ?
#
loop_
_entity_poly.entity_id
_entity_poly.type
_entity_poly.pdbx_seq_one_letter_code
_entity_poly.pdbx_strand_id
1 'polypeptide(L)'
;MTQIVQKTLIVASRNPVKVNAATRALQAAYPDCHWRVQGVSVPSGVDEQPLGETETRVGAINRLNAIKAMAGDLYVSFEGGYDRIHGQGFTFAYVAISDGQHTQIGRTGLLPLPEVISQRLEQGEELGPLMDELFDDHNIRQKGGAMGILTNNLVDRTSVYSDTLCMLLAPFLHPELFQATASAKPDSAATPSG
;
A
#
# COMPACT_ATOMS: atom_id res chain seq x y z
N MET A 1 23.84 24.76 12.20
CA MET A 1 22.54 24.25 12.71
C MET A 1 21.75 23.78 11.51
N THR A 2 21.61 22.47 11.32
CA THR A 2 20.78 21.92 10.24
C THR A 2 19.32 22.23 10.60
N GLN A 3 18.59 22.95 9.74
CA GLN A 3 17.16 23.15 9.96
C GLN A 3 16.45 21.81 9.78
N ILE A 4 15.82 21.33 10.84
CA ILE A 4 14.92 20.17 10.76
C ILE A 4 13.65 20.65 10.05
N VAL A 5 13.45 20.17 8.82
CA VAL A 5 12.22 20.45 8.07
C VAL A 5 11.13 19.55 8.64
N GLN A 6 10.05 20.16 9.13
CA GLN A 6 8.84 19.43 9.54
C GLN A 6 7.92 19.27 8.34
N LYS A 7 7.64 18.03 7.93
CA LYS A 7 6.70 17.68 6.86
C LYS A 7 5.51 16.89 7.40
N THR A 8 4.40 16.89 6.67
CA THR A 8 3.18 16.17 7.03
C THR A 8 2.90 15.03 6.05
N LEU A 9 2.74 13.82 6.60
CA LEU A 9 2.25 12.65 5.87
C LEU A 9 0.78 12.41 6.27
N ILE A 10 -0.11 12.35 5.30
CA ILE A 10 -1.49 11.91 5.51
C ILE A 10 -1.63 10.44 5.09
N VAL A 11 -2.10 9.60 6.01
CA VAL A 11 -2.36 8.18 5.75
C VAL A 11 -3.88 7.96 5.70
N ALA A 12 -4.38 7.37 4.62
CA ALA A 12 -5.80 7.05 4.42
C ALA A 12 -6.24 5.82 5.26
N SER A 13 -5.80 5.76 6.51
CA SER A 13 -6.25 4.81 7.52
C SER A 13 -5.87 5.29 8.92
N ARG A 14 -6.67 4.89 9.92
CA ARG A 14 -6.32 4.99 11.35
C ARG A 14 -5.71 3.71 11.92
N ASN A 15 -5.58 2.65 11.11
CA ASN A 15 -5.02 1.40 11.57
C ASN A 15 -3.54 1.59 11.95
N PRO A 16 -3.12 1.25 13.18
CA PRO A 16 -1.75 1.47 13.63
C PRO A 16 -0.71 0.71 12.79
N VAL A 17 -1.05 -0.45 12.22
CA VAL A 17 -0.16 -1.21 11.31
C VAL A 17 0.19 -0.38 10.07
N LYS A 18 -0.81 0.24 9.44
CA LYS A 18 -0.65 1.06 8.22
C LYS A 18 0.07 2.36 8.52
N VAL A 19 -0.29 3.03 9.63
CA VAL A 19 0.38 4.26 10.09
C VAL A 19 1.86 3.98 10.42
N ASN A 20 2.15 2.92 11.17
CA ASN A 20 3.52 2.56 11.53
C ASN A 20 4.35 2.15 10.31
N ALA A 21 3.77 1.44 9.35
CA ALA A 21 4.46 1.10 8.09
C ALA A 21 4.86 2.35 7.31
N ALA A 22 3.95 3.32 7.19
CA ALA A 22 4.22 4.57 6.50
C ALA A 22 5.28 5.42 7.23
N THR A 23 5.19 5.50 8.56
CA THR A 23 6.21 6.16 9.40
C THR A 23 7.58 5.53 9.21
N ARG A 24 7.67 4.19 9.30
CA ARG A 24 8.92 3.43 9.14
C ARG A 24 9.56 3.68 7.77
N ALA A 25 8.77 3.62 6.71
CA ALA A 25 9.26 3.86 5.36
C ALA A 25 9.81 5.28 5.18
N LEU A 26 9.10 6.31 5.66
CA LEU A 26 9.55 7.69 5.53
C LEU A 26 10.76 8.02 6.41
N GLN A 27 10.87 7.43 7.60
CA GLN A 27 12.07 7.56 8.43
C GLN A 27 13.30 6.94 7.75
N ALA A 28 13.14 5.80 7.08
CA ALA A 28 14.22 5.18 6.33
C ALA A 28 14.61 5.99 5.08
N ALA A 29 13.62 6.50 4.35
CA ALA A 29 13.84 7.24 3.10
C ALA A 29 14.35 8.67 3.31
N TYR A 30 13.94 9.33 4.40
CA TYR A 30 14.26 10.72 4.70
C TYR A 30 14.71 10.88 6.16
N PRO A 31 15.90 10.37 6.54
CA PRO A 31 16.36 10.33 7.93
C PRO A 31 16.49 11.69 8.59
N ASP A 32 16.75 12.75 7.81
CA ASP A 32 16.90 14.12 8.30
C ASP A 32 15.59 14.92 8.30
N CYS A 33 14.46 14.31 7.93
CA CYS A 33 13.15 14.94 7.88
C CYS A 33 12.28 14.50 9.06
N HIS A 34 11.70 15.47 9.78
CA HIS A 34 10.75 15.17 10.84
C HIS A 34 9.32 15.10 10.26
N TRP A 35 8.72 13.91 10.30
CA TRP A 35 7.38 13.67 9.77
C TRP A 35 6.31 13.74 10.86
N ARG A 36 5.34 14.65 10.69
CA ARG A 36 4.05 14.57 11.37
C ARG A 36 3.15 13.62 10.58
N VAL A 37 2.91 12.43 11.12
CA VAL A 37 2.07 11.42 10.46
C VAL A 37 0.64 11.49 11.01
N GLN A 38 -0.33 11.67 10.13
CA GLN A 38 -1.75 11.79 10.48
C GLN A 38 -2.58 10.72 9.77
N GLY A 39 -3.19 9.82 10.56
CA GLY A 39 -4.14 8.84 10.07
C GLY A 39 -5.56 9.39 9.95
N VAL A 40 -6.20 9.15 8.80
CA VAL A 40 -7.56 9.63 8.48
C VAL A 40 -8.40 8.44 8.02
N SER A 41 -9.65 8.35 8.51
CA SER A 41 -10.59 7.34 8.06
C SER A 41 -11.34 7.87 6.84
N VAL A 42 -11.27 7.15 5.72
CA VAL A 42 -11.99 7.43 4.47
C VAL A 42 -12.48 6.10 3.89
N PRO A 43 -13.65 6.05 3.23
CA PRO A 43 -14.13 4.83 2.59
C PRO A 43 -13.25 4.44 1.38
N SER A 44 -13.11 3.15 1.11
CA SER A 44 -12.49 2.64 -0.13
C SER A 44 -13.43 2.67 -1.33
N GLY A 45 -14.75 2.63 -1.10
CA GLY A 45 -15.72 2.54 -2.19
C GLY A 45 -15.70 1.19 -2.92
N VAL A 46 -15.11 0.17 -2.32
CA VAL A 46 -15.17 -1.25 -2.70
C VAL A 46 -15.50 -2.07 -1.45
N ASP A 47 -15.68 -3.38 -1.59
CA ASP A 47 -15.98 -4.27 -0.46
C ASP A 47 -14.86 -4.27 0.60
N GLU A 48 -15.18 -4.57 1.86
CA GLU A 48 -14.21 -4.63 2.96
C GLU A 48 -13.16 -5.74 2.76
N GLN A 49 -13.53 -6.80 2.03
CA GLN A 49 -12.64 -7.85 1.55
C GLN A 49 -12.64 -7.88 0.01
N PRO A 50 -11.87 -7.00 -0.65
CA PRO A 50 -11.77 -6.98 -2.10
C PRO A 50 -11.33 -8.33 -2.67
N LEU A 51 -11.98 -8.74 -3.75
CA LEU A 51 -11.68 -9.95 -4.50
C LEU A 51 -11.06 -9.57 -5.85
N GLY A 52 -9.82 -10.01 -6.06
CA GLY A 52 -9.05 -9.75 -7.26
C GLY A 52 -8.13 -8.55 -7.17
N GLU A 53 -7.11 -8.56 -8.02
CA GLU A 53 -6.14 -7.48 -8.15
C GLU A 53 -6.80 -6.12 -8.45
N THR A 54 -7.74 -6.11 -9.40
CA THR A 54 -8.38 -4.88 -9.91
C THR A 54 -9.14 -4.13 -8.82
N GLU A 55 -10.01 -4.82 -8.09
CA GLU A 55 -10.84 -4.21 -7.06
C GLU A 55 -9.98 -3.69 -5.90
N THR A 56 -9.02 -4.51 -5.45
CA THR A 56 -8.08 -4.12 -4.39
C THR A 56 -7.30 -2.85 -4.78
N ARG A 57 -6.84 -2.77 -6.03
CA ARG A 57 -6.14 -1.59 -6.55
C ARG A 57 -7.05 -0.36 -6.60
N VAL A 58 -8.31 -0.53 -7.02
CA VAL A 58 -9.31 0.55 -7.03
C VAL A 58 -9.56 1.09 -5.63
N GLY A 59 -9.72 0.21 -4.63
CA GLY A 59 -9.89 0.62 -3.23
C GLY A 59 -8.73 1.48 -2.72
N ALA A 60 -7.48 1.09 -3.02
CA ALA A 60 -6.31 1.89 -2.65
C ALA A 60 -6.32 3.28 -3.32
N ILE A 61 -6.66 3.36 -4.60
CA ILE A 61 -6.74 4.63 -5.36
C ILE A 61 -7.83 5.54 -4.80
N ASN A 62 -9.02 4.99 -4.54
CA ASN A 62 -10.15 5.74 -4.02
C ASN A 62 -9.81 6.36 -2.66
N ARG A 63 -9.20 5.58 -1.76
CA ARG A 63 -8.73 6.08 -0.46
C ARG A 63 -7.68 7.18 -0.61
N LEU A 64 -6.73 7.02 -1.54
CA LEU A 64 -5.72 8.04 -1.80
C LEU A 64 -6.37 9.34 -2.27
N ASN A 65 -7.23 9.26 -3.30
CA ASN A 65 -7.91 10.43 -3.86
C ASN A 65 -8.76 11.18 -2.83
N ALA A 66 -9.40 10.46 -1.90
CA ALA A 66 -10.19 11.06 -0.83
C ALA A 66 -9.36 11.93 0.14
N ILE A 67 -8.05 11.69 0.27
CA ILE A 67 -7.17 12.45 1.17
C ILE A 67 -6.27 13.46 0.44
N LYS A 68 -6.14 13.41 -0.89
CA LYS A 68 -5.22 14.28 -1.66
C LYS A 68 -5.51 15.78 -1.56
N ALA A 69 -6.74 16.16 -1.22
CA ALA A 69 -7.13 17.57 -1.04
C ALA A 69 -6.81 18.12 0.37
N MET A 70 -6.37 17.27 1.29
CA MET A 70 -5.98 17.70 2.65
C MET A 70 -4.63 18.41 2.63
N ALA A 71 -4.30 19.17 3.67
CA ALA A 71 -3.00 19.81 3.78
C ALA A 71 -1.92 18.78 4.21
N GLY A 72 -1.19 18.24 3.23
CA GLY A 72 -0.06 17.32 3.44
C GLY A 72 1.07 17.50 2.42
N ASP A 73 2.28 17.06 2.78
CA ASP A 73 3.41 16.97 1.86
C ASP A 73 3.40 15.66 1.07
N LEU A 74 2.96 14.57 1.71
CA LEU A 74 2.77 13.25 1.10
C LEU A 74 1.45 12.63 1.56
N TYR A 75 0.91 11.77 0.72
CA TYR A 75 -0.35 11.05 0.93
C TYR A 75 -0.11 9.57 0.65
N VAL A 76 -0.57 8.69 1.53
CA VAL A 76 -0.44 7.24 1.37
C VAL A 76 -1.75 6.52 1.67
N SER A 77 -2.07 5.50 0.88
CA SER A 77 -3.15 4.55 1.15
C SER A 77 -2.66 3.11 1.05
N PHE A 78 -3.40 2.21 1.69
CA PHE A 78 -3.16 0.77 1.67
C PHE A 78 -4.50 0.04 1.60
N GLU A 79 -4.65 -0.91 0.68
CA GLU A 79 -5.83 -1.78 0.59
C GLU A 79 -5.39 -3.24 0.53
N GLY A 80 -5.85 -4.05 1.49
CA GLY A 80 -5.63 -5.49 1.47
C GLY A 80 -6.66 -6.17 0.60
N GLY A 81 -6.31 -7.29 -0.01
CA GLY A 81 -7.20 -8.06 -0.86
C GLY A 81 -6.82 -9.52 -0.91
N TYR A 82 -7.65 -10.27 -1.63
CA TYR A 82 -7.46 -11.68 -1.92
C TYR A 82 -7.59 -11.91 -3.42
N ASP A 83 -6.83 -12.85 -3.98
CA ASP A 83 -7.04 -13.31 -5.35
C ASP A 83 -6.63 -14.78 -5.48
N ARG A 84 -7.25 -15.48 -6.44
CA ARG A 84 -6.89 -16.84 -6.80
C ARG A 84 -6.06 -16.83 -8.08
N ILE A 85 -4.78 -17.10 -7.94
CA ILE A 85 -3.81 -17.05 -9.03
C ILE A 85 -3.37 -18.48 -9.35
N HIS A 86 -3.63 -18.93 -10.58
CA HIS A 86 -3.33 -20.28 -11.05
C HIS A 86 -3.88 -21.40 -10.13
N GLY A 87 -5.07 -21.19 -9.57
CA GLY A 87 -5.75 -22.15 -8.69
C GLY A 87 -5.39 -22.05 -7.20
N GLN A 88 -4.35 -21.28 -6.83
CA GLN A 88 -3.95 -21.07 -5.44
C GLN A 88 -4.45 -19.72 -4.93
N GLY A 89 -5.07 -19.71 -3.75
CA GLY A 89 -5.49 -18.48 -3.08
C GLY A 89 -4.31 -17.73 -2.45
N PHE A 90 -4.30 -16.40 -2.60
CA PHE A 90 -3.29 -15.52 -2.02
C PHE A 90 -3.92 -14.28 -1.39
N THR A 91 -3.30 -13.77 -0.33
CA THR A 91 -3.55 -12.40 0.14
C THR A 91 -2.37 -11.49 -0.20
N PHE A 92 -2.69 -10.23 -0.48
CA PHE A 92 -1.74 -9.15 -0.76
C PHE A 92 -2.37 -7.81 -0.40
N ALA A 93 -1.64 -6.73 -0.63
CA ALA A 93 -2.18 -5.38 -0.59
C ALA A 93 -1.67 -4.52 -1.72
N TYR A 94 -2.48 -3.53 -2.11
CA TYR A 94 -2.01 -2.38 -2.88
C TYR A 94 -1.61 -1.25 -1.95
N VAL A 95 -0.49 -0.61 -2.27
CA VAL A 95 0.01 0.60 -1.63
C VAL A 95 0.06 1.69 -2.68
N ALA A 96 -0.48 2.86 -2.36
CA ALA A 96 -0.40 4.02 -3.24
C ALA A 96 0.18 5.21 -2.47
N ILE A 97 1.08 5.95 -3.12
CA ILE A 97 1.72 7.15 -2.57
C ILE A 97 1.64 8.30 -3.58
N SER A 98 1.43 9.51 -3.09
CA SER A 98 1.44 10.74 -3.89
C SER A 98 2.04 11.92 -3.14
N ASP A 99 2.67 12.84 -3.88
CA ASP A 99 3.07 14.18 -3.44
C ASP A 99 2.03 15.27 -3.81
N GLY A 100 0.84 14.84 -4.26
CA GLY A 100 -0.21 15.70 -4.82
C GLY A 100 -0.17 15.78 -6.36
N GLN A 101 1.02 15.72 -6.97
CA GLN A 101 1.22 15.85 -8.42
C GLN A 101 1.47 14.49 -9.09
N HIS A 102 2.42 13.74 -8.55
CA HIS A 102 2.83 12.42 -8.99
C HIS A 102 2.20 11.36 -8.09
N THR A 103 1.93 10.18 -8.66
CA THR A 103 1.36 9.05 -7.91
C THR A 103 2.04 7.77 -8.33
N GLN A 104 2.47 6.99 -7.34
CA GLN A 104 3.02 5.64 -7.53
C GLN A 104 2.10 4.64 -6.84
N ILE A 105 1.90 3.49 -7.48
CA ILE A 105 1.02 2.43 -6.99
C ILE A 105 1.72 1.11 -7.20
N GLY A 106 1.83 0.32 -6.14
CA GLY A 106 2.46 -1.00 -6.15
C GLY A 106 1.69 -2.01 -5.36
N ARG A 107 2.03 -3.28 -5.56
CA ARG A 107 1.47 -4.42 -4.85
C ARG A 107 2.54 -5.04 -3.97
N THR A 108 2.14 -5.50 -2.79
CA THR A 108 3.01 -6.29 -1.92
C THR A 108 3.32 -7.66 -2.55
N GLY A 109 4.27 -8.38 -1.94
CA GLY A 109 4.42 -9.81 -2.16
C GLY A 109 3.12 -10.57 -1.84
N LEU A 110 2.97 -11.73 -2.47
CA LEU A 110 1.83 -12.62 -2.29
C LEU A 110 2.11 -13.58 -1.12
N LEU A 111 1.15 -13.74 -0.21
CA LEU A 111 1.16 -14.79 0.80
C LEU A 111 0.17 -15.88 0.41
N PRO A 112 0.62 -17.14 0.17
CA PRO A 112 -0.30 -18.23 -0.10
C PRO A 112 -1.18 -18.48 1.12
N LEU A 113 -2.47 -18.68 0.88
CA LEU A 113 -3.43 -19.01 1.92
C LEU A 113 -3.79 -20.50 1.88
N PRO A 114 -4.07 -21.12 3.03
CA PRO A 114 -4.71 -22.42 3.07
C PRO A 114 -6.02 -22.43 2.28
N GLU A 115 -6.36 -23.56 1.65
CA GLU A 115 -7.57 -23.67 0.84
C GLU A 115 -8.85 -23.42 1.67
N VAL A 116 -8.86 -23.84 2.94
CA VAL A 116 -9.99 -23.58 3.86
C VAL A 116 -10.25 -22.09 4.08
N ILE A 117 -9.21 -21.25 4.13
CA ILE A 117 -9.36 -19.79 4.20
C ILE A 117 -9.90 -19.26 2.88
N SER A 118 -9.30 -19.73 1.78
CA SER A 118 -9.60 -19.28 0.42
C SER A 118 -11.08 -19.48 0.08
N GLN A 119 -11.64 -20.65 0.42
CA GLN A 119 -13.05 -20.96 0.21
C GLN A 119 -13.99 -20.07 1.01
N ARG A 120 -13.63 -19.72 2.25
CA ARG A 120 -14.43 -18.85 3.12
C ARG A 120 -14.43 -17.41 2.64
N LEU A 121 -13.27 -16.89 2.20
CA LEU A 121 -13.17 -15.58 1.55
C LEU A 121 -14.04 -15.50 0.29
N GLU A 122 -14.03 -16.55 -0.52
CA GLU A 122 -14.87 -16.66 -1.74
C GLU A 122 -16.37 -16.76 -1.45
N GLN A 123 -16.75 -17.06 -0.20
CA GLN A 123 -18.12 -17.04 0.30
C GLN A 123 -18.52 -15.69 0.93
N GLY A 124 -17.63 -14.70 0.90
CA GLY A 124 -17.88 -13.34 1.38
C GLY A 124 -17.45 -13.07 2.82
N GLU A 125 -16.67 -13.97 3.44
CA GLU A 125 -16.08 -13.71 4.76
C GLU A 125 -14.83 -12.84 4.66
N GLU A 126 -14.42 -12.23 5.78
CA GLU A 126 -13.26 -11.33 5.86
C GLU A 126 -12.03 -12.02 6.43
N LEU A 127 -10.85 -11.78 5.86
CA LEU A 127 -9.61 -12.44 6.29
C LEU A 127 -9.23 -12.16 7.75
N GLY A 128 -9.49 -10.96 8.25
CA GLY A 128 -9.17 -10.60 9.64
C GLY A 128 -9.87 -11.53 10.65
N PRO A 129 -11.23 -11.48 10.70
CA PRO A 129 -12.03 -12.37 11.54
C PRO A 129 -11.74 -13.85 11.34
N LEU A 130 -11.54 -14.30 10.08
CA LEU A 130 -11.21 -15.70 9.80
C LEU A 130 -9.91 -16.16 10.45
N MET A 131 -8.88 -15.31 10.41
CA MET A 131 -7.61 -15.64 11.05
C MET A 131 -7.77 -15.60 12.57
N ASP A 132 -8.49 -14.62 13.12
CA ASP A 132 -8.73 -14.56 14.57
C ASP A 132 -9.46 -15.83 15.07
N GLU A 133 -10.50 -16.28 14.37
CA GLU A 133 -11.25 -17.51 14.68
C GLU A 133 -10.34 -18.76 14.68
N LEU A 134 -9.61 -18.99 13.58
CA LEU A 134 -8.80 -20.20 13.43
C LEU A 134 -7.62 -20.26 14.40
N PHE A 135 -7.03 -19.11 14.75
CA PHE A 135 -5.87 -19.08 15.63
C PHE A 135 -6.21 -18.97 17.11
N ASP A 136 -7.41 -18.48 17.45
CA ASP A 136 -7.97 -18.65 18.80
C ASP A 136 -8.25 -20.14 19.09
N ASP A 137 -8.80 -20.89 18.13
CA ASP A 137 -9.02 -22.35 18.25
C ASP A 137 -7.71 -23.15 18.47
N HIS A 138 -6.59 -22.62 17.98
CA HIS A 138 -5.27 -23.23 18.16
C HIS A 138 -4.46 -22.66 19.32
N ASN A 139 -5.02 -21.73 20.11
CA ASN A 139 -4.35 -21.07 21.23
C ASN A 139 -3.06 -20.30 20.81
N ILE A 140 -3.00 -19.84 19.56
CA ILE A 140 -1.86 -19.15 18.96
C ILE A 140 -2.11 -17.64 19.01
N ARG A 141 -1.77 -17.01 20.14
CA ARG A 141 -1.76 -15.54 20.26
C ARG A 141 -0.49 -14.95 19.67
N GLN A 142 -0.47 -14.66 18.37
CA GLN A 142 0.67 -14.00 17.73
C GLN A 142 0.32 -12.62 17.16
N LYS A 143 1.24 -11.67 17.37
CA LYS A 143 1.19 -10.33 16.77
C LYS A 143 1.67 -10.44 15.32
N GLY A 144 1.00 -9.79 14.37
CA GLY A 144 1.45 -9.73 12.97
C GLY A 144 0.41 -10.13 11.91
N GLY A 145 -0.78 -10.59 12.33
CA GLY A 145 -1.85 -11.04 11.44
C GLY A 145 -1.45 -12.26 10.60
N ALA A 146 -2.18 -12.51 9.51
CA ALA A 146 -1.96 -13.65 8.62
C ALA A 146 -0.48 -13.86 8.21
N MET A 147 0.21 -12.76 7.86
CA MET A 147 1.61 -12.76 7.45
C MET A 147 2.52 -13.27 8.57
N GLY A 148 2.40 -12.71 9.78
CA GLY A 148 3.20 -13.14 10.93
C GLY A 148 2.96 -14.60 11.28
N ILE A 149 1.69 -15.00 11.32
CA ILE A 149 1.30 -16.35 11.72
C ILE A 149 1.80 -17.40 10.72
N LEU A 150 1.47 -17.24 9.44
CA LEU A 150 1.78 -18.24 8.41
C LEU A 150 3.27 -18.30 8.04
N THR A 151 4.05 -17.29 8.42
CA THR A 151 5.50 -17.25 8.17
C THR A 151 6.35 -17.45 9.43
N ASN A 152 5.76 -17.81 10.57
CA ASN A 152 6.46 -17.90 11.86
C ASN A 152 7.22 -16.60 12.22
N ASN A 153 6.59 -15.46 11.94
CA ASN A 153 7.10 -14.09 12.15
C ASN A 153 8.39 -13.76 11.40
N LEU A 154 8.72 -14.49 10.33
CA LEU A 154 9.80 -14.10 9.42
C LEU A 154 9.48 -12.77 8.72
N VAL A 155 8.20 -12.51 8.47
CA VAL A 155 7.68 -11.22 7.99
C VAL A 155 6.39 -10.87 8.73
N ASP A 156 6.09 -9.58 8.86
CA ASP A 156 4.81 -9.11 9.41
C ASP A 156 4.13 -8.11 8.45
N ARG A 157 2.85 -7.78 8.73
CA ARG A 157 2.11 -6.83 7.89
C ARG A 157 2.77 -5.44 7.83
N THR A 158 3.40 -4.98 8.92
CA THR A 158 4.06 -3.67 8.94
C THR A 158 5.31 -3.66 8.07
N SER A 159 6.14 -4.71 8.11
CA SER A 159 7.35 -4.82 7.29
C SER A 159 7.02 -4.89 5.81
N VAL A 160 6.07 -5.75 5.42
CA VAL A 160 5.67 -5.92 4.02
C VAL A 160 5.13 -4.61 3.41
N TYR A 161 4.31 -3.87 4.16
CA TYR A 161 3.82 -2.55 3.74
C TYR A 161 4.93 -1.51 3.68
N SER A 162 5.82 -1.48 4.68
CA SER A 162 6.95 -0.56 4.71
C SER A 162 7.88 -0.79 3.53
N ASP A 163 8.24 -2.04 3.24
CA ASP A 163 9.17 -2.38 2.16
C ASP A 163 8.58 -2.03 0.79
N THR A 164 7.27 -2.27 0.60
CA THR A 164 6.57 -1.88 -0.63
C THR A 164 6.54 -0.37 -0.80
N LEU A 165 6.28 0.37 0.28
CA LEU A 165 6.31 1.83 0.24
C LEU A 165 7.72 2.39 -0.02
N CYS A 166 8.76 1.79 0.57
CA CYS A 166 10.16 2.14 0.29
C CYS A 166 10.48 1.99 -1.20
N MET A 167 10.02 0.90 -1.85
CA MET A 167 10.20 0.73 -3.29
C MET A 167 9.46 1.80 -4.10
N LEU A 168 8.23 2.15 -3.71
CA LEU A 168 7.44 3.18 -4.39
C LEU A 168 7.98 4.60 -4.22
N LEU A 169 8.87 4.82 -3.24
CA LEU A 169 9.54 6.10 -3.03
C LEU A 169 10.67 6.37 -4.03
N ALA A 170 11.11 5.38 -4.82
CA ALA A 170 12.24 5.53 -5.74
C ALA A 170 12.13 6.75 -6.70
N PRO A 171 10.96 7.02 -7.35
CA PRO A 171 10.82 8.21 -8.19
C PRO A 171 10.83 9.54 -7.44
N PHE A 172 10.51 9.53 -6.14
CA PHE A 172 10.53 10.72 -5.28
C PHE A 172 11.93 10.99 -4.74
N LEU A 173 12.73 9.94 -4.53
CA LEU A 173 14.12 10.01 -4.07
C LEU A 173 15.09 10.39 -5.20
N HIS A 174 14.76 10.01 -6.43
CA HIS A 174 15.61 10.22 -7.61
C HIS A 174 14.84 10.91 -8.76
N PRO A 175 14.22 12.08 -8.53
CA PRO A 175 13.37 12.74 -9.54
C PRO A 175 14.09 12.94 -10.88
N GLU A 176 15.40 13.19 -10.88
CA GLU A 176 16.23 13.35 -12.06
C GLU A 176 16.22 12.13 -13.00
N LEU A 177 16.10 10.91 -12.46
CA LEU A 177 16.07 9.68 -13.24
C LEU A 177 14.69 9.39 -13.84
N PHE A 178 13.63 9.90 -13.21
CA PHE A 178 12.24 9.60 -13.57
C PHE A 178 11.53 10.75 -14.31
N GLN A 179 12.07 11.97 -14.29
CA GLN A 179 11.55 13.13 -15.03
C GLN A 179 12.16 13.28 -16.43
N ALA A 180 13.33 12.68 -16.70
CA ALA A 180 14.06 12.83 -17.97
C ALA A 180 13.32 12.24 -19.20
N THR A 181 12.26 11.45 -19.02
CA THR A 181 11.48 10.87 -20.12
C THR A 181 10.25 11.67 -20.53
N ALA A 182 9.84 12.70 -19.77
CA ALA A 182 8.67 13.52 -20.08
C ALA A 182 8.96 14.75 -20.95
N SER A 183 10.24 15.07 -21.20
CA SER A 183 10.68 16.29 -21.89
C SER A 183 11.39 16.03 -23.24
N ALA A 184 11.33 14.81 -23.77
CA ALA A 184 11.53 14.59 -25.21
C ALA A 184 10.30 15.15 -25.97
N LYS A 185 10.31 16.46 -26.17
CA LYS A 185 9.31 17.25 -26.92
C LYS A 185 9.46 17.02 -28.44
N PRO A 186 8.47 17.47 -29.25
CA PRO A 186 8.06 16.86 -30.50
C PRO A 186 8.92 17.30 -31.67
N ASP A 187 9.16 16.39 -32.62
CA ASP A 187 9.36 16.81 -34.01
C ASP A 187 8.01 16.92 -34.69
N SER A 188 7.53 18.15 -34.72
CA SER A 188 6.45 18.63 -35.57
C SER A 188 6.89 18.71 -37.03
N ALA A 189 5.95 18.36 -37.88
CA ALA A 189 5.62 19.01 -39.14
C ALA A 189 6.50 18.72 -40.38
N ALA A 190 5.79 18.07 -41.32
CA ALA A 190 5.67 18.44 -42.73
C ALA A 190 6.88 18.11 -43.64
N THR A 191 6.69 17.62 -44.87
CA THR A 191 5.64 17.94 -45.85
C THR A 191 5.55 16.81 -46.91
N PRO A 192 4.82 16.92 -48.04
CA PRO A 192 3.83 15.92 -48.46
C PRO A 192 4.21 15.18 -49.77
N SER A 193 3.26 14.35 -50.23
CA SER A 193 3.03 13.93 -51.62
C SER A 193 4.12 13.14 -52.36
N GLY A 194 3.75 11.90 -52.67
CA GLY A 194 4.26 11.06 -53.75
C GLY A 194 3.33 9.89 -53.94
#